data_AF-A0A8T2R243-F1
#
_entry.id   AF-A0A8T2R243-F1
#
_cell.length_a   1.000
_cell.length_b   1.000
_cell.length_c   1.000
_cell.angle_alpha   90.00
_cell.angle_beta   90.00
_cell.angle_gamma   90.00
#
_symmetry.space_group_name_H-M   'P 1'
#
loop_
_entity.id
_entity.type
_entity.pdbx_description
1 polymer ?
#
loop_
_entity_poly.entity_id
_entity_poly.type
_entity_poly.pdbx_seq_one_letter_code
_entity_poly.pdbx_strand_id
1 'polypeptide(L)'
;MIPILHVMRSSKAFMQIMVRALSRPPFHSYKVWWSLADTKYGGTALFVKQCFKPLSVRFSFDGTDKGKHEIDGRVIIAEFEHFCLMNTYVPNNGWREEELSFQRRRKWDERVLEFVSRERSKALIWCGDLNVSHEEIDVSHPDFFKNARQQGYVPPRKEDCGQPGFTQAERDRFSRILKEGDLIDTYRWLQKEKDSDRGFTWSGNPVGKYRGKRMRIDYFLVSRSLLSRLVQSTIHGCGIELEGFYGSDHCPITMNLSHGT
;
A
#
# COMPACT_ATOMS: atom_id res chain seq x y z
N MET A 1 2.38 -17.85 3.98
CA MET A 1 2.77 -16.68 3.17
C MET A 1 1.61 -16.32 2.27
N ILE A 2 1.18 -15.06 2.31
CA ILE A 2 0.14 -14.50 1.45
C ILE A 2 0.82 -13.39 0.64
N PRO A 3 1.37 -13.69 -0.55
CA PRO A 3 1.96 -12.67 -1.40
C PRO A 3 0.90 -11.70 -1.93
N ILE A 4 1.28 -10.44 -2.09
CA ILE A 4 0.44 -9.39 -2.65
C ILE A 4 1.21 -8.72 -3.78
N LEU A 5 0.51 -8.45 -4.88
CA LEU A 5 1.09 -7.79 -6.04
C LEU A 5 0.23 -6.59 -6.44
N HIS A 6 0.83 -5.42 -6.52
CA HIS A 6 0.20 -4.25 -7.12
C HIS A 6 0.47 -4.24 -8.62
N VAL A 7 -0.57 -3.99 -9.41
CA VAL A 7 -0.49 -3.99 -10.88
C VAL A 7 -0.72 -2.57 -11.36
N MET A 8 0.36 -1.91 -11.78
CA MET A 8 0.27 -0.52 -12.23
C MET A 8 -0.40 -0.40 -13.61
N ARG A 9 -0.28 -1.43 -14.47
CA ARG A 9 -0.88 -1.49 -15.81
C ARG A 9 -1.49 -2.86 -16.09
N SER A 10 -2.81 -2.92 -16.23
CA SER A 10 -3.53 -4.13 -16.66
C SER A 10 -3.79 -4.08 -18.17
N SER A 11 -2.98 -4.79 -18.95
CA SER A 11 -3.25 -5.05 -20.37
C SER A 11 -3.72 -6.50 -20.58
N LYS A 12 -4.44 -6.78 -21.68
CA LYS A 12 -4.80 -8.17 -22.05
C LYS A 12 -3.56 -9.07 -22.17
N ALA A 13 -2.45 -8.54 -22.69
CA ALA A 13 -1.19 -9.27 -22.80
C ALA A 13 -0.58 -9.56 -21.41
N PHE A 14 -0.63 -8.59 -20.49
CA PHE A 14 -0.20 -8.80 -19.10
C PHE A 14 -1.01 -9.91 -18.43
N MET A 15 -2.34 -9.91 -18.59
CA MET A 15 -3.21 -10.95 -18.04
C MET A 15 -2.85 -12.35 -18.59
N GLN A 16 -2.57 -12.48 -19.88
CA GLN A 16 -2.16 -13.77 -20.46
C GLN A 16 -0.80 -14.26 -19.93
N ILE A 17 0.18 -13.36 -19.79
CA ILE A 17 1.49 -13.69 -19.22
C ILE A 17 1.31 -14.13 -17.77
N MET A 18 0.53 -13.40 -16.99
CA MET A 18 0.24 -13.74 -15.61
C MET A 18 -0.46 -15.09 -15.48
N VAL A 19 -1.52 -15.35 -16.26
CA VAL A 19 -2.22 -16.65 -16.23
C VAL A 19 -1.25 -17.80 -16.51
N ARG A 20 -0.35 -17.67 -17.49
CA ARG A 20 0.66 -18.70 -17.77
C ARG A 20 1.65 -18.89 -16.63
N ALA A 21 2.11 -17.80 -16.01
CA ALA A 21 3.01 -17.85 -14.86
C ALA A 21 2.33 -18.52 -13.66
N LEU A 22 1.05 -18.21 -13.43
CA LEU A 22 0.23 -18.79 -12.36
C LEU A 22 -0.02 -20.29 -12.53
N SER A 23 -0.07 -20.79 -13.76
CA SER A 23 -0.23 -22.22 -14.02
C SER A 23 1.03 -23.06 -13.74
N ARG A 24 2.17 -22.44 -13.43
CA ARG A 24 3.45 -23.12 -13.23
C ARG A 24 3.92 -23.06 -11.77
N PRO A 25 4.76 -24.01 -11.31
CA PRO A 25 5.42 -23.91 -10.01
C PRO A 25 6.25 -22.62 -9.90
N PRO A 26 6.29 -21.96 -8.72
CA PRO A 26 5.61 -22.33 -7.46
C PRO A 26 4.17 -21.79 -7.35
N PHE A 27 3.64 -21.12 -8.38
CA PHE A 27 2.37 -20.38 -8.30
C PHE A 27 1.11 -21.24 -8.47
N HIS A 28 1.21 -22.44 -9.04
CA HIS A 28 0.05 -23.33 -9.21
C HIS A 28 -0.64 -23.71 -7.87
N SER A 29 0.09 -23.62 -6.75
CA SER A 29 -0.46 -23.88 -5.40
C SER A 29 -1.14 -22.65 -4.78
N TYR A 30 -1.29 -21.56 -5.53
CA TYR A 30 -1.96 -20.34 -5.09
C TYR A 30 -3.30 -20.16 -5.80
N LYS A 31 -4.25 -19.59 -5.09
CA LYS A 31 -5.45 -18.98 -5.65
C LYS A 31 -5.21 -17.48 -5.74
N VAL A 32 -5.61 -16.87 -6.85
CA VAL A 32 -5.39 -15.45 -7.13
C VAL A 32 -6.71 -14.75 -7.36
N TRP A 33 -6.89 -13.60 -6.70
CA TRP A 33 -7.98 -12.67 -6.96
C TRP A 33 -7.42 -11.38 -7.53
N TRP A 34 -8.13 -10.82 -8.50
CA TRP A 34 -7.75 -9.59 -9.19
C TRP A 34 -8.81 -8.53 -8.94
N SER A 35 -8.40 -7.32 -8.61
CA SER A 35 -9.23 -6.13 -8.69
C SER A 35 -8.57 -5.26 -9.74
N LEU A 36 -9.21 -5.09 -10.89
CA LEU A 36 -8.62 -4.35 -12.03
C LEU A 36 -9.40 -3.07 -12.22
N ALA A 37 -8.68 -2.00 -12.58
CA ALA A 37 -9.34 -0.76 -12.97
C ALA A 37 -10.02 -0.94 -14.33
N ASP A 38 -11.13 -0.22 -14.54
CA ASP A 38 -11.75 -0.11 -15.88
C ASP A 38 -10.87 0.71 -16.85
N THR A 39 -9.89 1.45 -16.31
CA THR A 39 -8.92 2.23 -17.08
C THR A 39 -7.62 1.45 -17.33
N LYS A 40 -6.71 2.02 -18.13
CA LYS A 40 -5.37 1.43 -18.38
C LYS A 40 -4.46 1.40 -17.14
N TYR A 41 -4.83 2.06 -16.05
CA TYR A 41 -3.96 2.30 -14.90
C TYR A 41 -4.63 1.89 -13.59
N GLY A 42 -3.88 1.15 -12.79
CA GLY A 42 -4.35 0.64 -11.51
C GLY A 42 -4.79 -0.82 -11.58
N GLY A 43 -4.98 -1.38 -10.39
CA GLY A 43 -5.27 -2.77 -10.18
C GLY A 43 -4.37 -3.37 -9.10
N THR A 44 -4.86 -4.43 -8.47
CA THR A 44 -4.12 -5.20 -7.49
C THR A 44 -4.52 -6.66 -7.55
N ALA A 45 -3.64 -7.52 -7.06
CA ALA A 45 -3.81 -8.95 -7.02
C ALA A 45 -3.41 -9.50 -5.65
N LEU A 46 -4.24 -10.42 -5.16
CA LEU A 46 -4.02 -11.11 -3.90
C LEU A 46 -3.78 -12.59 -4.17
N PHE A 47 -2.66 -13.12 -3.68
CA PHE A 47 -2.26 -14.51 -3.84
C PHE A 47 -2.37 -15.21 -2.48
N VAL A 48 -3.20 -16.24 -2.40
CA VAL A 48 -3.35 -17.05 -1.17
C VAL A 48 -3.01 -18.49 -1.51
N LYS A 49 -2.11 -19.13 -0.74
CA LYS A 49 -1.87 -20.57 -0.92
C LYS A 49 -3.18 -21.32 -0.74
N GLN A 50 -3.45 -22.31 -1.59
CA GLN A 50 -4.72 -23.03 -1.63
C GLN A 50 -5.08 -23.76 -0.32
N CYS A 51 -4.08 -24.04 0.54
CA CYS A 51 -4.33 -24.59 1.88
C CYS A 51 -5.01 -23.59 2.84
N PHE A 52 -4.92 -22.29 2.58
CA PHE A 52 -5.65 -21.26 3.32
C PHE A 52 -6.93 -20.90 2.56
N LYS A 53 -8.07 -20.94 3.26
CA LYS A 53 -9.38 -20.70 2.67
C LYS A 53 -10.01 -19.44 3.27
N PRO A 54 -10.02 -18.30 2.55
CA PRO A 54 -10.79 -17.14 3.00
C PRO A 54 -12.29 -17.49 2.98
N LEU A 55 -13.00 -17.03 4.00
CA LEU A 55 -14.46 -17.14 4.14
C LEU A 55 -15.18 -16.33 3.06
N SER A 56 -14.63 -15.18 2.70
CA SER A 56 -15.12 -14.37 1.58
C SER A 56 -14.02 -13.46 1.05
N VAL A 57 -14.18 -13.01 -0.19
CA VAL A 57 -13.32 -12.00 -0.80
C VAL A 57 -14.23 -10.96 -1.47
N ARG A 58 -13.96 -9.67 -1.24
CA ARG A 58 -14.69 -8.53 -1.79
C ARG A 58 -13.72 -7.49 -2.35
N PHE A 59 -14.23 -6.64 -3.24
CA PHE A 59 -13.42 -5.73 -4.05
C PHE A 59 -13.77 -4.25 -3.88
N SER A 60 -14.54 -3.94 -2.84
CA SER A 60 -15.02 -2.61 -2.49
C SER A 60 -15.24 -2.47 -0.98
N PHE A 61 -15.27 -1.23 -0.48
CA PHE A 61 -15.52 -0.94 0.94
C PHE A 61 -17.00 -1.12 1.34
N ASP A 62 -17.91 -1.03 0.37
CA ASP A 62 -19.36 -0.90 0.61
C ASP A 62 -20.00 -2.23 1.07
N GLY A 63 -19.35 -3.37 0.87
CA GLY A 63 -19.70 -4.67 1.48
C GLY A 63 -21.05 -5.30 1.07
N THR A 64 -21.88 -4.57 0.33
CA THR A 64 -23.26 -4.97 -0.06
C THR A 64 -23.30 -5.89 -1.27
N ASP A 65 -22.34 -5.76 -2.19
CA ASP A 65 -22.21 -6.62 -3.37
C ASP A 65 -20.80 -7.20 -3.43
N LYS A 66 -20.70 -8.54 -3.28
CA LYS A 66 -19.43 -9.27 -3.26
C LYS A 66 -18.74 -9.28 -4.63
N GLY A 67 -19.49 -9.10 -5.72
CA GLY A 67 -18.97 -9.06 -7.08
C GLY A 67 -18.61 -7.66 -7.56
N LYS A 68 -19.06 -6.61 -6.86
CA LYS A 68 -18.81 -5.22 -7.26
C LYS A 68 -17.38 -4.80 -6.91
N HIS A 69 -16.64 -4.45 -7.96
CA HIS A 69 -15.33 -3.83 -7.86
C HIS A 69 -15.44 -2.31 -7.70
N GLU A 70 -14.52 -1.71 -6.96
CA GLU A 70 -14.23 -0.28 -7.14
C GLU A 70 -13.80 -0.05 -8.59
N ILE A 71 -14.27 1.04 -9.20
CA ILE A 71 -13.95 1.42 -10.59
C ILE A 71 -12.43 1.48 -10.83
N ASP A 72 -11.69 1.85 -9.78
CA ASP A 72 -10.24 1.99 -9.82
C ASP A 72 -9.47 0.68 -9.57
N GLY A 73 -10.14 -0.41 -9.18
CA GLY A 73 -9.51 -1.71 -8.91
C GLY A 73 -8.52 -1.71 -7.74
N ARG A 74 -8.66 -0.79 -6.79
CA ARG A 74 -7.65 -0.49 -5.76
C ARG A 74 -7.85 -1.21 -4.43
N VAL A 75 -8.85 -2.08 -4.32
CA VAL A 75 -9.22 -2.77 -3.07
C VAL A 75 -9.40 -4.26 -3.32
N ILE A 76 -8.77 -5.08 -2.46
CA ILE A 76 -9.17 -6.47 -2.22
C ILE A 76 -9.22 -6.67 -0.71
N ILE A 77 -10.36 -7.13 -0.20
CA ILE A 77 -10.52 -7.48 1.21
C ILE A 77 -10.87 -8.97 1.27
N ALA A 78 -10.06 -9.75 2.00
CA ALA A 78 -10.25 -11.17 2.22
C ALA A 78 -10.50 -11.46 3.70
N GLU A 79 -11.68 -12.01 3.99
CA GLU A 79 -12.07 -12.41 5.34
C GLU A 79 -11.55 -13.81 5.64
N PHE A 80 -10.80 -13.98 6.73
CA PHE A 80 -10.43 -15.27 7.28
C PHE A 80 -11.16 -15.51 8.60
N GLU A 81 -10.99 -16.69 9.18
CA GLU A 81 -11.64 -17.07 10.44
C GLU A 81 -11.31 -16.11 11.58
N HIS A 82 -10.03 -15.78 11.75
CA HIS A 82 -9.54 -14.98 12.89
C HIS A 82 -9.10 -13.56 12.54
N PHE A 83 -8.97 -13.22 11.25
CA PHE A 83 -8.52 -11.91 10.82
C PHE A 83 -9.13 -11.50 9.48
N CYS A 84 -9.15 -10.21 9.22
CA CYS A 84 -9.46 -9.61 7.93
C CYS A 84 -8.15 -9.13 7.29
N LEU A 85 -7.94 -9.44 6.02
CA LEU A 85 -6.83 -8.91 5.22
C LEU A 85 -7.38 -7.87 4.25
N MET A 86 -6.99 -6.62 4.42
CA MET A 86 -7.26 -5.53 3.50
C MET A 86 -6.00 -5.21 2.71
N ASN A 87 -6.05 -5.38 1.40
CA ASN A 87 -5.00 -4.98 0.48
C ASN A 87 -5.48 -3.77 -0.33
N THR A 88 -4.70 -2.70 -0.34
CA THR A 88 -5.04 -1.49 -1.08
C THR A 88 -3.87 -0.92 -1.88
N TYR A 89 -4.18 -0.39 -3.06
CA TYR A 89 -3.31 0.53 -3.77
C TYR A 89 -3.90 1.94 -3.69
N VAL A 90 -3.53 2.71 -2.68
CA VAL A 90 -4.14 4.02 -2.40
C VAL A 90 -3.86 5.00 -3.54
N PRO A 91 -4.83 5.83 -3.97
CA PRO A 91 -4.61 6.85 -4.99
C PRO A 91 -3.48 7.83 -4.62
N ASN A 92 -2.52 8.03 -5.52
CA ASN A 92 -1.53 9.09 -5.43
C ASN A 92 -2.12 10.41 -5.96
N ASN A 93 -1.85 11.54 -5.31
CA ASN A 93 -2.35 12.85 -5.77
C ASN A 93 -1.68 13.33 -7.06
N GLY A 94 -0.45 12.88 -7.33
CA GLY A 94 0.33 13.29 -8.49
C GLY A 94 0.59 14.80 -8.54
N TRP A 95 1.18 15.26 -9.63
CA TRP A 95 1.49 16.68 -9.84
C TRP A 95 0.68 17.35 -10.96
N ARG A 96 -0.21 16.61 -11.64
CA ARG A 96 -0.97 17.11 -12.81
C ARG A 96 -2.37 17.62 -12.44
N GLU A 97 -2.92 18.43 -13.34
CA GLU A 97 -4.22 19.14 -13.35
C GLU A 97 -5.49 18.27 -13.23
N GLU A 98 -5.45 17.10 -12.60
CA GLU A 98 -6.69 16.56 -12.06
C GLU A 98 -7.02 17.42 -10.84
N GLU A 99 -7.77 18.51 -11.04
CA GLU A 99 -8.32 19.36 -9.97
C GLU A 99 -9.00 18.52 -8.86
N LEU A 100 -9.42 17.31 -9.24
CA LEU A 100 -10.04 16.31 -8.40
C LEU A 100 -9.08 15.31 -7.73
N SER A 101 -7.75 15.33 -7.96
CA SER A 101 -6.84 14.31 -7.41
C SER A 101 -6.82 14.32 -5.87
N PHE A 102 -6.60 15.51 -5.29
CA PHE A 102 -6.68 15.72 -3.85
C PHE A 102 -8.08 15.45 -3.30
N GLN A 103 -9.13 15.76 -4.05
CA GLN A 103 -10.51 15.45 -3.64
C GLN A 103 -10.76 13.94 -3.63
N ARG A 104 -10.31 13.22 -4.66
CA ARG A 104 -10.38 11.76 -4.78
C ARG A 104 -9.62 11.10 -3.64
N ARG A 105 -8.41 11.56 -3.33
CA ARG A 105 -7.63 11.06 -2.20
C ARG A 105 -8.32 11.31 -0.86
N ARG A 106 -8.88 12.51 -0.62
CA ARG A 106 -9.65 12.78 0.61
C ARG A 106 -10.85 11.87 0.76
N LYS A 107 -11.66 11.73 -0.29
CA LYS A 107 -12.81 10.80 -0.29
C LYS A 107 -12.36 9.36 -0.04
N TRP A 108 -11.22 8.95 -0.61
CA TRP A 108 -10.64 7.65 -0.34
C TRP A 108 -10.25 7.48 1.13
N ASP A 109 -9.51 8.44 1.69
CA ASP A 109 -9.06 8.41 3.09
C ASP A 109 -10.27 8.40 4.05
N GLU A 110 -11.36 9.10 3.74
CA GLU A 110 -12.63 9.07 4.48
C GLU A 110 -13.29 7.68 4.46
N ARG A 111 -13.35 7.02 3.29
CA ARG A 111 -13.90 5.67 3.16
C ARG A 111 -13.06 4.63 3.90
N VAL A 112 -11.73 4.76 3.85
CA VAL A 112 -10.83 3.91 4.64
C VAL A 112 -11.05 4.15 6.13
N LEU A 113 -11.16 5.42 6.55
CA LEU A 113 -11.43 5.76 7.95
C LEU A 113 -12.74 5.13 8.44
N GLU A 114 -13.82 5.25 7.67
CA GLU A 114 -15.11 4.60 7.97
C GLU A 114 -14.95 3.08 8.06
N PHE A 115 -14.27 2.47 7.09
CA PHE A 115 -14.03 1.04 7.05
C PHE A 115 -13.29 0.57 8.31
N VAL A 116 -12.15 1.17 8.64
CA VAL A 116 -11.35 0.74 9.80
C VAL A 116 -12.08 1.04 11.10
N SER A 117 -12.97 2.04 11.14
CA SER A 117 -13.78 2.37 12.33
C SER A 117 -14.88 1.34 12.57
N ARG A 118 -15.49 0.81 11.49
CA ARG A 118 -16.56 -0.19 11.54
C ARG A 118 -16.04 -1.61 11.74
N GLU A 119 -14.92 -1.96 11.10
CA GLU A 119 -14.38 -3.32 11.09
C GLU A 119 -13.58 -3.61 12.37
N ARG A 120 -14.31 -3.79 13.48
CA ARG A 120 -13.76 -4.05 14.83
C ARG A 120 -13.92 -5.50 15.29
N SER A 121 -14.69 -6.30 14.55
CA SER A 121 -15.07 -7.66 14.96
C SER A 121 -13.92 -8.66 14.90
N LYS A 122 -12.95 -8.42 14.02
CA LYS A 122 -11.76 -9.25 13.80
C LYS A 122 -10.52 -8.39 13.77
N ALA A 123 -9.37 -9.01 14.03
CA ALA A 123 -8.09 -8.35 13.82
C ALA A 123 -7.91 -8.00 12.34
N LEU A 124 -7.47 -6.79 12.04
CA LEU A 124 -7.21 -6.31 10.69
C LEU A 124 -5.71 -6.37 10.39
N ILE A 125 -5.38 -6.87 9.20
CA ILE A 125 -4.09 -6.67 8.55
C ILE A 125 -4.37 -5.82 7.31
N TRP A 126 -3.90 -4.57 7.31
CA TRP A 126 -3.99 -3.67 6.17
C TRP A 126 -2.62 -3.49 5.52
N CYS A 127 -2.53 -3.71 4.22
CA CYS A 127 -1.26 -3.67 3.52
C CYS A 127 -1.36 -3.17 2.08
N GLY A 128 -0.19 -2.88 1.53
CA GLY A 128 0.02 -2.45 0.14
C GLY A 128 0.68 -1.08 0.03
N ASP A 129 0.70 -0.51 -1.17
CA ASP A 129 1.13 0.87 -1.41
C ASP A 129 0.05 1.84 -0.93
N LEU A 130 0.35 2.52 0.19
CA LEU A 130 -0.55 3.47 0.83
C LEU A 130 -0.31 4.93 0.37
N ASN A 131 0.67 5.16 -0.51
CA ASN A 131 1.00 6.46 -1.09
C ASN A 131 1.06 7.58 -0.03
N VAL A 132 1.72 7.28 1.10
CA VAL A 132 2.00 8.24 2.16
C VAL A 132 3.24 7.79 2.95
N SER A 133 4.19 8.69 3.17
CA SER A 133 5.26 8.53 4.15
C SER A 133 4.84 9.24 5.43
N HIS A 134 4.68 8.49 6.52
CA HIS A 134 4.02 8.99 7.73
C HIS A 134 4.85 10.05 8.45
N GLU A 135 6.13 9.77 8.68
CA GLU A 135 7.02 10.64 9.45
C GLU A 135 8.26 11.06 8.66
N GLU A 136 9.01 12.05 9.15
CA GLU A 136 10.22 12.55 8.46
C GLU A 136 11.30 11.48 8.29
N ILE A 137 11.34 10.52 9.21
CA ILE A 137 12.21 9.35 9.15
C ILE A 137 11.88 8.43 7.95
N ASP A 138 10.66 8.52 7.41
CA ASP A 138 10.16 7.69 6.31
C ASP A 138 10.53 8.24 4.93
N VAL A 139 11.28 9.35 4.88
CA VAL A 139 11.84 9.88 3.66
C VAL A 139 13.34 10.13 3.77
N SER A 140 14.04 9.91 2.66
CA SER A 140 15.48 10.14 2.58
C SER A 140 15.86 11.62 2.72
N HIS A 141 15.03 12.53 2.19
CA HIS A 141 15.31 13.97 2.10
C HIS A 141 14.07 14.79 2.48
N PRO A 142 13.78 14.94 3.78
CA PRO A 142 12.55 15.57 4.26
C PRO A 142 12.35 16.98 3.72
N ASP A 143 13.39 17.81 3.70
CA ASP A 143 13.29 19.20 3.21
C ASP A 143 12.98 19.27 1.72
N PHE A 144 13.53 18.37 0.92
CA PHE A 144 13.22 18.28 -0.51
C PHE A 144 11.74 17.94 -0.70
N PHE A 145 11.23 16.93 0.01
CA PHE A 145 9.85 16.49 -0.16
C PHE A 145 8.83 17.49 0.40
N LYS A 146 9.09 18.13 1.54
CA LYS A 146 8.24 19.21 2.08
C LYS A 146 8.12 20.40 1.13
N ASN A 147 9.24 20.78 0.52
CA ASN A 147 9.33 21.97 -0.31
C ASN A 147 9.18 21.70 -1.81
N ALA A 148 8.92 20.45 -2.21
CA ALA A 148 8.76 20.12 -3.61
C ALA A 148 7.61 20.94 -4.22
N ARG A 149 7.86 21.47 -5.42
CA ARG A 149 6.90 22.23 -6.22
C ARG A 149 7.00 21.77 -7.66
N GLN A 150 5.89 21.87 -8.38
CA GLN A 150 5.88 21.77 -9.84
C GLN A 150 5.67 23.17 -10.41
N GLN A 151 6.51 23.53 -11.39
CA GLN A 151 6.42 24.83 -12.06
C GLN A 151 5.02 24.99 -12.69
N GLY A 152 4.39 26.15 -12.43
CA GLY A 152 3.05 26.45 -12.94
C GLY A 152 1.91 25.75 -12.18
N TYR A 153 2.19 25.01 -11.12
CA TYR A 153 1.17 24.33 -10.31
C TYR A 153 1.14 24.88 -8.89
N VAL A 154 -0.04 25.36 -8.47
CA VAL A 154 -0.33 25.71 -7.08
C VAL A 154 -1.42 24.76 -6.61
N PRO A 155 -1.19 23.99 -5.54
CA PRO A 155 -2.21 23.08 -5.04
C PRO A 155 -3.41 23.87 -4.49
N PRO A 156 -4.60 23.27 -4.46
CA PRO A 156 -5.84 23.97 -4.10
C PRO A 156 -5.85 24.47 -2.66
N ARG A 157 -5.06 23.87 -1.76
CA ARG A 157 -4.92 24.28 -0.37
C ARG A 157 -3.46 24.34 0.06
N LYS A 158 -3.15 25.19 1.05
CA LYS A 158 -1.78 25.39 1.53
C LYS A 158 -1.21 24.11 2.15
N GLU A 159 -2.03 23.32 2.84
CA GLU A 159 -1.65 22.05 3.47
C GLU A 159 -1.34 20.93 2.48
N ASP A 160 -1.72 21.09 1.20
CA ASP A 160 -1.39 20.19 0.10
C ASP A 160 -0.05 20.56 -0.58
N CYS A 161 0.62 21.62 -0.11
CA CYS A 161 1.94 21.99 -0.58
C CYS A 161 2.99 20.93 -0.20
N GLY A 162 3.77 20.50 -1.19
CA GLY A 162 4.87 19.56 -1.02
C GLY A 162 4.76 18.42 -2.02
N GLN A 163 5.57 17.39 -1.84
CA GLN A 163 5.51 16.17 -2.62
C GLN A 163 4.21 15.41 -2.26
N PRO A 164 3.36 15.05 -3.24
CA PRO A 164 2.32 14.04 -3.09
C PRO A 164 2.84 12.76 -2.45
N GLY A 165 2.17 12.29 -1.40
CA GLY A 165 2.62 11.22 -0.52
C GLY A 165 3.46 11.68 0.66
N PHE A 166 3.74 12.97 0.81
CA PHE A 166 4.43 13.55 1.98
C PHE A 166 3.91 14.94 2.36
N THR A 167 2.73 15.33 1.86
CA THR A 167 2.10 16.59 2.29
C THR A 167 1.65 16.48 3.75
N GLN A 168 1.59 17.61 4.45
CA GLN A 168 1.14 17.61 5.85
C GLN A 168 -0.29 17.07 5.96
N ALA A 169 -1.17 17.44 5.03
CA ALA A 169 -2.56 16.99 5.02
C ALA A 169 -2.71 15.46 4.85
N GLU A 170 -1.90 14.82 4.01
CA GLU A 170 -1.90 13.35 3.87
C GLU A 170 -1.41 12.67 5.15
N ARG A 171 -0.34 13.18 5.76
CA ARG A 171 0.24 12.65 7.01
C ARG A 171 -0.74 12.76 8.19
N ASP A 172 -1.45 13.88 8.29
CA ASP A 172 -2.46 14.09 9.35
C ASP A 172 -3.65 13.14 9.18
N ARG A 173 -4.16 12.98 7.96
CA ARG A 173 -5.24 12.02 7.68
C ARG A 173 -4.80 10.59 7.94
N PHE A 174 -3.59 10.23 7.54
CA PHE A 174 -3.03 8.90 7.82
C PHE A 174 -2.91 8.65 9.33
N SER A 175 -2.40 9.62 10.09
CA SER A 175 -2.34 9.56 11.56
C SER A 175 -3.73 9.35 12.18
N ARG A 176 -4.75 10.06 11.67
CA ARG A 176 -6.14 9.88 12.11
C ARG A 176 -6.64 8.47 11.83
N ILE A 177 -6.41 7.94 10.63
CA ILE A 177 -6.81 6.56 10.27
C ILE A 177 -6.15 5.54 11.19
N LEU A 178 -4.84 5.66 11.45
CA LEU A 178 -4.12 4.75 12.35
C LEU A 178 -4.68 4.81 13.77
N LYS A 179 -4.92 6.03 14.28
CA LYS A 179 -5.46 6.26 15.62
C LYS A 179 -6.86 5.68 15.77
N GLU A 180 -7.80 6.09 14.91
CA GLU A 180 -9.18 5.63 14.99
C GLU A 180 -9.23 4.12 14.80
N GLY A 181 -8.44 3.58 13.86
CA GLY A 181 -8.26 2.17 13.54
C GLY A 181 -7.62 1.29 14.62
N ASP A 182 -7.01 1.87 15.65
CA ASP A 182 -6.02 1.22 16.55
C ASP A 182 -5.03 0.32 15.77
N LEU A 183 -4.47 0.89 14.70
CA LEU A 183 -3.56 0.22 13.79
C LEU A 183 -2.12 0.60 14.08
N ILE A 184 -1.25 -0.39 13.96
CA ILE A 184 0.17 -0.27 14.26
C ILE A 184 0.97 -0.52 13.00
N ASP A 185 1.87 0.41 12.68
CA ASP A 185 2.90 0.23 11.67
C ASP A 185 3.93 -0.79 12.15
N THR A 186 3.89 -1.97 11.54
CA THR A 186 4.72 -3.11 11.98
C THR A 186 6.22 -2.88 11.77
N TYR A 187 6.59 -2.15 10.72
CA TYR A 187 8.00 -1.86 10.45
C TYR A 187 8.52 -0.89 11.49
N ARG A 188 7.81 0.23 11.71
CA ARG A 188 8.25 1.27 12.64
C ARG A 188 8.13 0.84 14.11
N TRP A 189 7.24 -0.10 14.42
CA TRP A 189 7.17 -0.76 15.73
C TRP A 189 8.45 -1.52 16.07
N LEU A 190 8.98 -2.31 15.11
CA LEU A 190 10.19 -3.11 15.29
C LEU A 190 11.48 -2.31 15.06
N GLN A 191 11.47 -1.36 14.13
CA GLN A 191 12.62 -0.56 13.72
C GLN A 191 12.38 0.92 14.02
N LYS A 192 12.72 1.34 15.25
CA LYS A 192 12.47 2.70 15.73
C LYS A 192 13.43 3.74 15.17
N GLU A 193 14.66 3.32 14.86
CA GLU A 193 15.71 4.20 14.35
C GLU A 193 15.71 4.29 12.83
N LYS A 194 16.40 5.33 12.32
CA LYS A 194 16.53 5.54 10.88
C LYS A 194 17.61 4.60 10.37
N ASP A 195 17.20 3.61 9.60
CA ASP A 195 18.10 2.96 8.67
C ASP A 195 18.23 3.89 7.44
N SER A 196 19.45 4.28 7.10
CA SER A 196 19.70 5.18 5.97
C SER A 196 19.93 4.40 4.66
N ASP A 197 20.24 3.11 4.78
CA ASP A 197 20.49 2.22 3.65
C ASP A 197 19.23 1.40 3.31
N ARG A 198 18.51 0.96 4.35
CA ARG A 198 17.21 0.28 4.27
C ARG A 198 16.11 1.17 4.84
N GLY A 199 14.85 0.73 4.78
CA GLY A 199 13.76 1.50 5.38
C GLY A 199 12.98 2.39 4.41
N PHE A 200 13.26 2.31 3.12
CA PHE A 200 12.45 2.92 2.07
C PHE A 200 11.95 1.84 1.13
N THR A 201 10.70 1.96 0.69
CA THR A 201 10.06 0.97 -0.17
C THR A 201 9.96 1.41 -1.60
N TRP A 202 10.02 2.73 -1.86
CA TRP A 202 10.06 3.34 -3.17
C TRP A 202 11.35 4.13 -3.39
N SER A 203 11.89 4.06 -4.60
CA SER A 203 13.01 4.90 -5.03
C SER A 203 12.68 5.66 -6.31
N GLY A 204 13.02 6.95 -6.30
CA GLY A 204 12.96 7.79 -7.47
C GLY A 204 13.91 7.32 -8.57
N ASN A 205 13.62 7.76 -9.80
CA ASN A 205 14.44 7.46 -10.97
C ASN A 205 15.92 7.78 -10.71
N PRO A 206 16.86 6.95 -11.20
CA PRO A 206 18.29 7.13 -11.00
C PRO A 206 18.85 8.39 -11.69
N VAL A 207 18.02 9.07 -12.49
CA VAL A 207 18.34 10.31 -13.20
C VAL A 207 17.30 11.39 -12.90
N GLY A 208 17.73 12.65 -12.97
CA GLY A 208 16.86 13.82 -12.77
C GLY A 208 16.62 14.17 -11.29
N LYS A 209 15.56 14.96 -11.05
CA LYS A 209 15.31 15.61 -9.75
C LYS A 209 15.08 14.65 -8.58
N TYR A 210 14.70 13.40 -8.85
CA TYR A 210 14.46 12.37 -7.83
C TYR A 210 15.64 11.41 -7.64
N ARG A 211 16.80 11.67 -8.28
CA ARG A 211 17.99 10.83 -8.09
C ARG A 211 18.37 10.73 -6.61
N GLY A 212 18.44 9.50 -6.11
CA GLY A 212 18.75 9.20 -4.70
C GLY A 212 17.64 9.58 -3.71
N LYS A 213 16.47 10.03 -4.18
CA LYS A 213 15.32 10.35 -3.35
C LYS A 213 14.46 9.11 -3.19
N ARG A 214 14.23 8.71 -1.95
CA ARG A 214 13.44 7.55 -1.54
C ARG A 214 12.37 7.89 -0.51
N MET A 215 11.31 7.09 -0.52
CA MET A 215 10.14 7.20 0.36
C MET A 215 9.74 5.81 0.87
N ARG A 216 9.22 5.72 2.09
CA ARG A 216 8.52 4.53 2.60
C ARG A 216 7.03 4.76 2.46
N ILE A 217 6.41 4.06 1.51
CA ILE A 217 4.98 4.22 1.17
C ILE A 217 4.23 2.89 1.12
N ASP A 218 4.93 1.77 1.26
CA ASP A 218 4.34 0.43 1.36
C ASP A 218 4.34 -0.03 2.82
N TYR A 219 3.22 -0.57 3.28
CA TYR A 219 3.02 -0.88 4.69
C TYR A 219 2.44 -2.27 4.91
N PHE A 220 2.76 -2.82 6.09
CA PHE A 220 1.87 -3.72 6.83
C PHE A 220 1.46 -2.99 8.11
N LEU A 221 0.18 -2.64 8.18
CA LEU A 221 -0.50 -2.10 9.35
C LEU A 221 -1.33 -3.20 9.98
N VAL A 222 -1.26 -3.38 11.29
CA VAL A 222 -2.02 -4.43 11.98
C VAL A 222 -2.80 -3.88 13.15
N SER A 223 -3.95 -4.46 13.45
CA SER A 223 -4.63 -4.21 14.72
C SER A 223 -3.69 -4.51 15.88
N ARG A 224 -3.75 -3.70 16.94
CA ARG A 224 -2.94 -3.87 18.15
C ARG A 224 -2.99 -5.29 18.73
N SER A 225 -4.13 -5.98 18.62
CA SER A 225 -4.31 -7.36 19.07
C SER A 225 -3.36 -8.38 18.41
N LEU A 226 -2.75 -8.04 17.26
CA LEU A 226 -1.77 -8.88 16.58
C LEU A 226 -0.32 -8.59 16.99
N LEU A 227 -0.06 -7.54 17.78
CA LEU A 227 1.31 -7.14 18.13
C LEU A 227 2.08 -8.19 18.91
N SER A 228 1.44 -8.90 19.84
CA SER A 228 2.07 -9.98 20.60
C SER A 228 2.55 -11.14 19.71
N ARG A 229 2.00 -11.23 18.49
CA ARG A 229 2.38 -12.24 17.50
C ARG A 229 3.35 -11.70 16.45
N LEU A 230 3.64 -10.40 16.43
CA LEU A 230 4.53 -9.81 15.44
C LEU A 230 5.98 -10.26 15.70
N VAL A 231 6.52 -11.06 14.79
CA VAL A 231 7.89 -11.58 14.89
C VAL A 231 8.85 -10.72 14.06
N GLN A 232 8.42 -10.36 12.84
CA GLN A 232 9.31 -9.68 11.89
C GLN A 232 8.51 -8.81 10.92
N SER A 233 9.09 -7.68 10.54
CA SER A 233 8.66 -6.84 9.42
C SER A 233 9.92 -6.35 8.70
N THR A 234 10.08 -6.74 7.44
CA THR A 234 11.32 -6.56 6.67
C THR A 234 11.03 -5.86 5.36
N ILE A 235 11.84 -4.83 5.07
CA ILE A 235 11.95 -4.20 3.76
C ILE A 235 13.12 -4.85 3.03
N HIS A 236 12.89 -5.35 1.81
CA HIS A 236 13.89 -6.12 1.06
C HIS A 236 14.77 -5.25 0.16
N GLY A 237 14.42 -3.98 -0.03
CA GLY A 237 15.19 -3.03 -0.81
C GLY A 237 16.30 -2.35 0.01
N CYS A 238 17.47 -2.15 -0.60
CA CYS A 238 18.56 -1.40 0.00
C CYS A 238 19.44 -0.68 -1.04
N GLY A 239 20.20 0.31 -0.57
CA GLY A 239 21.28 0.90 -1.36
C GLY A 239 20.85 1.80 -2.52
N ILE A 240 21.82 2.59 -3.01
CA ILE A 240 21.67 3.43 -4.22
C ILE A 240 21.60 2.61 -5.50
N GLU A 241 22.14 1.39 -5.46
CA GLU A 241 22.12 0.43 -6.56
C GLU A 241 20.78 -0.31 -6.71
N LEU A 242 19.78 -0.01 -5.86
CA LEU A 242 18.43 -0.57 -5.92
C LEU A 242 18.40 -2.11 -5.81
N GLU A 243 19.25 -2.66 -4.95
CA GLU A 243 19.20 -4.09 -4.62
C GLU A 243 17.84 -4.42 -4.01
N GLY A 244 17.22 -5.53 -4.45
CA GLY A 244 15.91 -5.98 -3.96
C GLY A 244 14.69 -5.29 -4.59
N PHE A 245 14.85 -4.41 -5.58
CA PHE A 245 13.73 -3.76 -6.28
C PHE A 245 13.20 -4.55 -7.49
N TYR A 246 13.96 -5.53 -7.99
CA TYR A 246 13.51 -6.52 -8.99
C TYR A 246 12.81 -5.96 -10.24
N GLY A 247 13.25 -4.79 -10.73
CA GLY A 247 12.70 -4.15 -11.94
C GLY A 247 11.46 -3.28 -11.70
N SER A 248 11.03 -3.12 -10.44
CA SER A 248 10.04 -2.16 -9.99
C SER A 248 10.76 -0.95 -9.36
N ASP A 249 10.10 0.21 -9.30
CA ASP A 249 10.55 1.35 -8.48
C ASP A 249 10.18 1.18 -6.99
N HIS A 250 9.40 0.14 -6.68
CA HIS A 250 9.15 -0.35 -5.32
C HIS A 250 9.87 -1.68 -5.05
N CYS A 251 10.32 -1.89 -3.81
CA CYS A 251 10.82 -3.19 -3.35
C CYS A 251 9.76 -3.95 -2.52
N PRO A 252 9.83 -5.30 -2.46
CA PRO A 252 8.94 -6.08 -1.60
C PRO A 252 9.12 -5.77 -0.11
N ILE A 253 8.03 -5.93 0.63
CA ILE A 253 8.02 -5.96 2.09
C ILE A 253 7.39 -7.26 2.58
N THR A 254 7.83 -7.77 3.73
CA THR A 254 7.28 -8.99 4.33
C THR A 254 7.01 -8.80 5.81
N MET A 255 5.90 -9.33 6.29
CA MET A 255 5.57 -9.44 7.71
C MET A 255 5.40 -10.91 8.10
N ASN A 256 6.00 -11.31 9.21
CA ASN A 256 5.85 -12.64 9.81
C ASN A 256 5.17 -12.51 11.18
N LEU A 257 4.11 -13.30 11.37
CA LEU A 257 3.46 -13.49 12.65
C LEU A 257 3.79 -14.90 13.18
N SER A 258 3.92 -15.05 14.50
CA SER A 258 4.07 -16.34 15.14
C SER A 258 2.82 -17.21 14.96
N HIS A 259 3.00 -18.52 15.00
CA HIS A 259 1.87 -19.45 15.11
C HIS A 259 1.11 -19.19 16.41
N GLY A 260 -0.22 -19.24 16.37
CA GLY A 260 -1.01 -19.24 17.59
C GLY A 260 -0.71 -20.52 18.36
N THR A 261 -0.53 -20.40 19.68
CA THR A 261 -0.61 -21.53 20.61
C THR A 261 -2.02 -22.06 20.67
#